data_AF-A0A5W7S2K3-F1
#
_entry.id   AF-A0A5W7S2K3-F1
#
_cell.length_a   1.000
_cell.length_b   1.000
_cell.length_c   1.000
_cell.angle_alpha   90.00
_cell.angle_beta   90.00
_cell.angle_gamma   90.00
#
_symmetry.space_group_name_H-M   'P 1'
#
loop_
_entity.id
_entity.type
_entity.pdbx_description
1 polymer ?
#
loop_
_entity_poly.entity_id
_entity_poly.type
_entity_poly.pdbx_seq_one_letter_code
_entity_poly.pdbx_strand_id
1 'polypeptide(L)'
;MKDYLKKLCEDYNEKYSELIEQMNREKATCRWGYGVMSAFSIDPYASELLGYKSGRMLKNSSSPGVNKQCYYMDEQNRIIEEITYASHRKKDDEWIVYRDFYIYHENNVIGLFYGSTFENSKAAGLNKIIFMNFKRELAKNKYTFMYDGEYSETDYIYSNDKLIKISQRVWSSFYFERNYIIESNDPLIINESLENGGNVRIYPT
;
A
#
# COMPACT_ATOMS: atom_id res chain seq x y z
N MET A 1 -17.31 -5.48 8.52
CA MET A 1 -16.11 -5.42 7.65
C MET A 1 -14.86 -5.91 8.39
N LYS A 2 -14.60 -5.46 9.63
CA LYS A 2 -13.52 -6.00 10.47
C LYS A 2 -13.44 -7.54 10.49
N ASP A 3 -14.54 -8.24 10.81
CA ASP A 3 -14.53 -9.71 10.86
C ASP A 3 -14.25 -10.37 9.51
N TYR A 4 -14.69 -9.74 8.42
CA TYR A 4 -14.38 -10.20 7.07
C TYR A 4 -12.88 -10.10 6.77
N LEU A 5 -12.26 -8.96 7.09
CA LEU A 5 -10.81 -8.80 6.95
C LEU A 5 -10.01 -9.75 7.85
N LYS A 6 -10.48 -9.97 9.08
CA LYS A 6 -9.87 -10.92 10.00
C LYS A 6 -9.87 -12.33 9.39
N LYS A 7 -11.00 -12.76 8.83
CA LYS A 7 -11.09 -14.04 8.13
C LYS A 7 -10.14 -14.10 6.93
N LEU A 8 -10.07 -13.05 6.11
CA LEU A 8 -9.07 -12.99 5.03
C LEU A 8 -7.64 -13.10 5.55
N CYS A 9 -7.34 -12.49 6.70
CA CYS A 9 -6.02 -12.57 7.32
C CYS A 9 -5.67 -14.01 7.69
N GLU A 10 -6.61 -14.73 8.30
CA GLU A 10 -6.47 -16.16 8.61
C GLU A 10 -6.30 -16.99 7.33
N ASP A 11 -7.13 -16.74 6.30
CA ASP A 11 -7.11 -17.48 5.04
C ASP A 11 -5.82 -17.29 4.24
N TYR A 12 -5.16 -16.13 4.33
CA TYR A 12 -3.95 -15.80 3.56
C TYR A 12 -2.64 -15.91 4.36
N ASN A 13 -2.67 -16.03 5.68
CA ASN A 13 -1.45 -16.02 6.50
C ASN A 13 -0.43 -17.09 6.06
N GLU A 14 -0.90 -18.27 5.65
CA GLU A 14 -0.04 -19.39 5.24
C GLU A 14 0.12 -19.52 3.71
N LYS A 15 -0.47 -18.60 2.93
CA LYS A 15 -0.50 -18.68 1.46
C LYS A 15 0.66 -17.99 0.76
N TYR A 16 1.70 -17.59 1.49
CA TYR A 16 2.81 -16.83 0.91
C TYR A 16 3.47 -17.54 -0.28
N SER A 17 3.77 -18.84 -0.15
CA SER A 17 4.35 -19.61 -1.26
C SER A 17 3.39 -19.74 -2.45
N GLU A 18 2.11 -19.99 -2.17
CA GLU A 18 1.06 -20.14 -3.20
C GLU A 18 0.89 -18.85 -4.00
N LEU A 19 0.91 -17.69 -3.32
CA LEU A 19 0.83 -16.37 -3.96
C LEU A 19 2.05 -16.11 -4.85
N ILE A 20 3.27 -16.42 -4.40
CA ILE A 20 4.46 -16.31 -5.25
C ILE A 20 4.32 -17.16 -6.52
N GLU A 21 3.84 -18.39 -6.39
CA GLU A 21 3.63 -19.26 -7.56
C GLU A 21 2.55 -18.71 -8.48
N GLN A 22 1.45 -18.19 -7.94
CA GLN A 22 0.40 -17.54 -8.70
C GLN A 22 0.92 -16.33 -9.47
N MET A 23 1.58 -15.39 -8.80
CA MET A 23 2.12 -14.19 -9.44
C MET A 23 3.16 -14.53 -10.51
N ASN A 24 3.96 -15.58 -10.32
CA ASN A 24 4.90 -16.04 -11.34
C ASN A 24 4.21 -16.56 -12.62
N ARG A 25 2.98 -17.09 -12.50
CA ARG A 25 2.18 -17.50 -13.66
C ARG A 25 1.49 -16.31 -14.34
N GLU A 26 1.08 -15.30 -13.56
CA GLU A 26 0.28 -14.18 -14.04
C GLU A 26 1.11 -12.98 -14.53
N LYS A 27 2.37 -12.86 -14.07
CA LYS A 27 3.22 -11.72 -14.42
C LYS A 27 3.59 -11.73 -15.92
N ALA A 28 3.39 -10.57 -16.55
CA ALA A 28 3.76 -10.31 -17.93
C ALA A 28 5.03 -9.43 -18.02
N THR A 29 5.17 -8.44 -17.14
CA THR A 29 6.31 -7.48 -17.18
C THR A 29 6.78 -7.09 -15.76
N CYS A 30 8.00 -6.55 -15.62
CA CYS A 30 8.44 -5.84 -14.39
C CYS A 30 8.89 -4.41 -14.72
N ARG A 31 8.62 -3.49 -13.79
CA ARG A 31 9.18 -2.14 -13.72
C ARG A 31 9.89 -1.95 -12.39
N TRP A 32 10.88 -1.07 -12.38
CA TRP A 32 11.63 -0.77 -11.17
C TRP A 32 11.26 0.58 -10.59
N GLY A 33 11.22 0.68 -9.28
CA GLY A 33 11.10 1.92 -8.52
C GLY A 33 12.39 2.31 -7.81
N TYR A 34 12.42 3.56 -7.39
CA TYR A 34 13.37 4.03 -6.41
C TYR A 34 12.75 5.10 -5.53
N GLY A 35 12.93 4.96 -4.22
CA GLY A 35 12.45 5.90 -3.22
C GLY A 35 12.41 5.26 -1.84
N VAL A 36 12.50 6.08 -0.80
CA VAL A 36 12.24 5.64 0.58
C VAL A 36 10.80 5.17 0.70
N MET A 37 9.87 5.94 0.11
CA MET A 37 8.50 5.49 -0.14
C MET A 37 8.42 4.80 -1.50
N SER A 38 7.51 3.84 -1.61
CA SER A 38 7.19 3.17 -2.87
C SER A 38 6.72 4.16 -3.93
N ALA A 39 7.01 3.86 -5.19
CA ALA A 39 6.54 4.64 -6.33
C ALA A 39 5.06 4.36 -6.66
N PHE A 40 4.54 3.24 -6.16
CA PHE A 40 3.16 2.83 -6.29
C PHE A 40 2.51 2.73 -4.91
N SER A 41 1.22 3.03 -4.87
CA SER A 41 0.34 2.73 -3.75
C SER A 41 -1.08 2.60 -4.31
N ILE A 42 -1.83 1.62 -3.82
CA ILE A 42 -3.27 1.54 -4.07
C ILE A 42 -4.02 2.69 -3.36
N ASP A 43 -3.45 3.20 -2.26
CA ASP A 43 -3.99 4.30 -1.48
C ASP A 43 -3.65 5.65 -2.12
N PRO A 44 -4.65 6.49 -2.42
CA PRO A 44 -4.42 7.89 -2.77
C PRO A 44 -3.60 8.61 -1.69
N TYR A 45 -2.55 9.29 -2.12
CA TYR A 45 -1.69 10.13 -1.27
C TYR A 45 -1.02 9.41 -0.08
N ALA A 46 -0.76 8.10 -0.19
CA ALA A 46 -0.23 7.30 0.92
C ALA A 46 1.07 7.84 1.52
N SER A 47 1.97 8.34 0.67
CA SER A 47 3.25 8.92 1.10
C SER A 47 3.06 10.33 1.64
N GLU A 48 2.22 11.11 0.96
CA GLU A 48 2.00 12.53 1.23
C GLU A 48 1.23 12.72 2.55
N LEU A 49 0.34 11.80 2.92
CA LEU A 49 -0.31 11.75 4.23
C LEU A 49 0.67 11.48 5.39
N LEU A 50 1.85 10.94 5.10
CA LEU A 50 2.96 10.79 6.05
C LEU A 50 3.96 11.95 5.99
N GLY A 51 3.70 12.97 5.15
CA GLY A 51 4.58 14.12 4.93
C GLY A 51 5.76 13.86 4.00
N TYR A 52 5.74 12.75 3.26
CA TYR A 52 6.81 12.37 2.33
C TYR A 52 6.35 12.44 0.88
N LYS A 53 7.32 12.59 -0.04
CA LYS A 53 7.07 12.38 -1.48
C LYS A 53 7.06 10.88 -1.78
N SER A 54 6.15 10.46 -2.64
CA SER A 54 6.18 9.14 -3.26
C SER A 54 7.50 8.88 -4.00
N GLY A 55 7.86 7.60 -4.12
CA GLY A 55 8.98 7.16 -4.94
C GLY A 55 8.72 7.41 -6.43
N ARG A 56 9.71 7.11 -7.27
CA ARG A 56 9.58 7.24 -8.72
C ARG A 56 9.80 5.93 -9.43
N MET A 57 8.99 5.69 -10.45
CA MET A 57 9.26 4.63 -11.42
C MET A 57 10.51 4.98 -12.24
N LEU A 58 11.38 4.00 -12.44
CA LEU A 58 12.59 4.11 -13.23
C LEU A 58 12.27 3.87 -14.70
N LYS A 59 12.99 4.59 -15.58
CA LYS A 59 12.87 4.41 -17.04
C LYS A 59 13.48 3.10 -17.53
N ASN A 60 14.52 2.63 -16.84
CA ASN A 60 15.29 1.45 -17.19
C ASN A 60 15.19 0.42 -16.08
N SER A 61 15.52 -0.83 -16.41
CA SER A 61 15.70 -1.89 -15.42
C SER A 61 16.80 -1.53 -14.41
N SER A 62 16.72 -2.14 -13.24
CA SER A 62 17.69 -1.99 -12.16
C SER A 62 18.03 -3.38 -11.61
N SER A 63 19.08 -3.44 -10.79
CA SER A 63 19.32 -4.55 -9.88
C SER A 63 18.66 -4.26 -8.51
N PRO A 64 18.51 -5.29 -7.67
CA PRO A 64 18.27 -5.13 -6.23
C PRO A 64 19.18 -4.07 -5.60
N GLY A 65 18.64 -3.35 -4.62
CA GLY A 65 19.34 -2.25 -3.96
C GLY A 65 18.51 -1.64 -2.83
N VAL A 66 19.17 -0.98 -1.88
CA VAL A 66 18.46 -0.24 -0.82
C VAL A 66 17.53 0.80 -1.46
N ASN A 67 16.28 0.87 -0.98
CA ASN A 67 15.23 1.76 -1.50
C ASN A 67 14.86 1.49 -2.97
N LYS A 68 15.12 0.28 -3.47
CA LYS A 68 14.66 -0.18 -4.79
C LYS A 68 13.46 -1.09 -4.61
N GLN A 69 12.56 -1.02 -5.57
CA GLN A 69 11.38 -1.85 -5.66
C GLN A 69 11.31 -2.47 -7.07
N CYS A 70 10.89 -3.74 -7.21
CA CYS A 70 10.42 -4.27 -8.51
C CYS A 70 8.90 -4.50 -8.40
N TYR A 71 8.20 -3.99 -9.40
CA TYR A 71 6.77 -4.09 -9.57
C TYR A 71 6.49 -5.04 -10.72
N TYR A 72 5.92 -6.20 -10.43
CA TYR A 72 5.44 -7.11 -11.46
C TYR A 72 4.01 -6.75 -11.84
N MET A 73 3.75 -6.73 -13.14
CA MET A 73 2.45 -6.40 -13.70
C MET A 73 1.88 -7.57 -14.49
N ASP A 74 0.56 -7.69 -14.49
CA ASP A 74 -0.18 -8.62 -15.34
C ASP A 74 -0.30 -8.12 -16.81
N GLU A 75 -1.01 -8.88 -17.64
CA GLU A 75 -1.28 -8.53 -19.05
C GLU A 75 -2.11 -7.25 -19.23
N GLN A 76 -2.84 -6.82 -18.20
CA GLN A 76 -3.59 -5.56 -18.20
C GLN A 76 -2.76 -4.38 -17.66
N ASN A 77 -1.45 -4.58 -17.43
CA ASN A 77 -0.53 -3.61 -16.83
C ASN A 77 -0.90 -3.19 -15.39
N ARG A 78 -1.64 -4.02 -14.65
CA ARG A 78 -1.93 -3.81 -13.23
C ARG A 78 -0.79 -4.38 -12.39
N ILE A 79 -0.34 -3.67 -11.36
CA ILE A 79 0.72 -4.16 -10.48
C ILE A 79 0.13 -5.23 -9.56
N ILE A 80 0.58 -6.48 -9.71
CA ILE A 80 0.08 -7.63 -8.95
C ILE A 80 1.03 -8.05 -7.81
N GLU A 81 2.31 -7.65 -7.90
CA GLU A 81 3.31 -7.89 -6.87
C GLU A 81 4.29 -6.72 -6.79
N GLU A 82 4.63 -6.30 -5.58
CA GLU A 82 5.75 -5.41 -5.28
C GLU A 82 6.76 -6.14 -4.39
N ILE A 83 8.04 -6.09 -4.78
CA ILE A 83 9.16 -6.53 -3.95
C ILE A 83 9.97 -5.31 -3.54
N THR A 84 10.01 -5.00 -2.25
CA THR A 84 10.85 -3.94 -1.69
C THR A 84 12.13 -4.52 -1.09
N TYR A 85 13.28 -4.06 -1.59
CA TYR A 85 14.61 -4.50 -1.16
C TYR A 85 15.09 -3.67 0.03
N ALA A 86 15.06 -4.25 1.23
CA ALA A 86 15.31 -3.55 2.48
C ALA A 86 16.81 -3.51 2.83
N SER A 87 17.47 -4.66 2.86
CA SER A 87 18.90 -4.75 3.18
C SER A 87 19.53 -6.02 2.61
N HIS A 88 20.85 -6.00 2.42
CA HIS A 88 21.61 -7.13 1.89
C HIS A 88 22.46 -7.78 2.98
N ARG A 89 22.28 -9.09 3.18
CA ARG A 89 23.06 -9.89 4.12
C ARG A 89 24.28 -10.48 3.42
N LYS A 90 25.42 -9.81 3.54
CA LYS A 90 26.69 -10.20 2.88
C LYS A 90 27.16 -11.63 3.18
N LYS A 91 26.85 -12.17 4.36
CA LYS A 91 27.29 -13.51 4.77
C LYS A 91 26.73 -14.61 3.88
N ASP A 92 25.49 -14.45 3.46
CA ASP A 92 24.71 -15.45 2.76
C ASP A 92 24.35 -15.00 1.33
N ASP A 93 24.90 -13.85 0.91
CA ASP A 93 24.67 -13.18 -0.38
C ASP A 93 23.18 -13.09 -0.77
N GLU A 94 22.37 -12.64 0.19
CA GLU A 94 20.92 -12.67 0.06
C GLU A 94 20.27 -11.37 0.54
N TRP A 95 19.22 -10.96 -0.18
CA TRP A 95 18.41 -9.80 0.19
C TRP A 95 17.34 -10.15 1.21
N ILE A 96 17.12 -9.25 2.16
CA ILE A 96 15.91 -9.19 2.96
C ILE A 96 14.92 -8.31 2.21
N VAL A 97 13.74 -8.84 1.94
CA VAL A 97 12.69 -8.21 1.14
C VAL A 97 11.36 -8.17 1.89
N TYR A 98 10.53 -7.20 1.54
CA TYR A 98 9.08 -7.22 1.77
C TYR A 98 8.40 -7.57 0.45
N ARG A 99 7.33 -8.37 0.52
CA ARG A 99 6.50 -8.66 -0.65
C ARG A 99 5.06 -8.29 -0.37
N ASP A 100 4.51 -7.48 -1.27
CA ASP A 100 3.12 -7.08 -1.27
C ASP A 100 2.45 -7.66 -2.51
N PHE A 101 1.25 -8.22 -2.34
CA PHE A 101 0.46 -8.82 -3.40
C PHE A 101 -0.86 -8.06 -3.57
N TYR A 102 -1.31 -7.90 -4.82
CA TYR A 102 -2.55 -7.19 -5.14
C TYR A 102 -3.48 -8.08 -5.97
N ILE A 103 -4.63 -8.41 -5.40
CA ILE A 103 -5.66 -9.23 -6.04
C ILE A 103 -6.79 -8.32 -6.50
N TYR A 104 -7.01 -8.28 -7.82
CA TYR A 104 -7.99 -7.41 -8.44
C TYR A 104 -9.33 -8.12 -8.68
N HIS A 105 -10.41 -7.47 -8.29
CA HIS A 105 -11.78 -7.80 -8.63
C HIS A 105 -12.44 -6.63 -9.37
N GLU A 106 -13.63 -6.83 -9.93
CA GLU A 106 -14.31 -5.84 -10.77
C GLU A 106 -14.39 -4.42 -10.16
N ASN A 107 -14.65 -4.33 -8.85
CA ASN A 107 -14.85 -3.05 -8.15
C ASN A 107 -14.02 -2.91 -6.87
N ASN A 108 -13.08 -3.82 -6.63
CA ASN A 108 -12.26 -3.78 -5.42
C ASN A 108 -10.88 -4.42 -5.64
N VAL A 109 -9.95 -4.07 -4.75
CA VAL A 109 -8.60 -4.62 -4.71
C VAL A 109 -8.30 -5.06 -3.28
N ILE A 110 -7.74 -6.25 -3.15
CA ILE A 110 -7.18 -6.77 -1.91
C ILE A 110 -5.66 -6.62 -1.98
N GLY A 111 -5.09 -5.84 -1.08
CA GLY A 111 -3.65 -5.77 -0.86
C GLY A 111 -3.24 -6.64 0.32
N LEU A 112 -2.29 -7.55 0.12
CA LEU A 112 -1.73 -8.44 1.13
C LEU A 112 -0.26 -8.06 1.35
N PHE A 113 0.07 -7.58 2.55
CA PHE A 113 1.38 -7.02 2.86
C PHE A 113 2.08 -7.93 3.86
N TYR A 114 3.09 -8.67 3.41
CA TYR A 114 3.82 -9.62 4.24
C TYR A 114 5.00 -8.98 4.96
N GLY A 115 5.35 -9.55 6.10
CA GLY A 115 6.57 -9.19 6.83
C GLY A 115 7.85 -9.49 6.05
N SER A 116 8.95 -8.92 6.53
CA SER A 116 10.25 -9.11 5.90
C SER A 116 10.70 -10.57 5.94
N THR A 117 11.28 -11.04 4.85
CA THR A 117 11.85 -12.38 4.75
C THR A 117 13.04 -12.37 3.80
N PHE A 118 13.76 -13.48 3.70
CA PHE A 118 14.81 -13.63 2.68
C PHE A 118 14.19 -13.73 1.28
N GLU A 119 14.83 -13.16 0.27
CA GLU A 119 14.29 -13.09 -1.11
C GLU A 119 13.84 -14.44 -1.66
N ASN A 120 14.58 -15.51 -1.34
CA ASN A 120 14.29 -16.88 -1.78
C ASN A 120 13.40 -17.66 -0.81
N SER A 121 13.00 -17.07 0.31
CA SER A 121 12.10 -17.71 1.27
C SER A 121 10.73 -17.98 0.66
N LYS A 122 10.13 -19.08 1.08
CA LYS A 122 8.76 -19.47 0.76
C LYS A 122 7.79 -19.26 1.92
N ALA A 123 8.25 -18.62 2.98
CA ALA A 123 7.43 -18.31 4.15
C ALA A 123 7.69 -16.87 4.64
N ALA A 124 6.58 -16.18 4.92
CA ALA A 124 6.53 -14.91 5.63
C ALA A 124 5.16 -14.80 6.31
N GLY A 125 5.10 -14.12 7.47
CA GLY A 125 3.82 -13.82 8.13
C GLY A 125 3.11 -12.65 7.44
N LEU A 126 1.79 -12.70 7.38
CA LEU A 126 0.98 -11.61 6.84
C LEU A 126 0.84 -10.51 7.89
N ASN A 127 1.31 -9.29 7.60
CA ASN A 127 1.30 -8.18 8.55
C ASN A 127 0.06 -7.31 8.42
N LYS A 128 -0.41 -7.10 7.20
CA LYS A 128 -1.50 -6.16 6.92
C LYS A 128 -2.31 -6.61 5.72
N ILE A 129 -3.62 -6.48 5.83
CA ILE A 129 -4.55 -6.55 4.70
C ILE A 129 -5.15 -5.17 4.47
N ILE A 130 -5.23 -4.79 3.19
CA ILE A 130 -6.03 -3.68 2.72
C ILE A 130 -7.13 -4.22 1.82
N PHE A 131 -8.36 -3.78 2.03
CA PHE A 131 -9.48 -3.98 1.09
C PHE A 131 -9.97 -2.62 0.64
N MET A 132 -9.79 -2.31 -0.64
CA MET A 132 -10.17 -1.03 -1.22
C MET A 132 -11.30 -1.21 -2.21
N ASN A 133 -12.36 -0.42 -2.07
CA ASN A 133 -13.45 -0.36 -3.04
C ASN A 133 -13.31 0.83 -3.95
N PHE A 134 -13.69 0.65 -5.21
CA PHE A 134 -13.71 1.67 -6.24
C PHE A 134 -15.13 1.90 -6.73
N LYS A 135 -15.39 3.10 -7.24
CA LYS A 135 -16.61 3.45 -7.95
C LYS A 135 -16.23 4.35 -9.12
N ARG A 136 -16.45 3.88 -10.36
CA ARG A 136 -16.03 4.59 -11.59
C ARG A 136 -14.54 4.93 -11.54
N GLU A 137 -13.69 3.95 -11.26
CA GLU A 137 -12.23 4.09 -11.10
C GLU A 137 -11.73 4.97 -9.94
N LEU A 138 -12.63 5.63 -9.19
CA LEU A 138 -12.26 6.42 -8.02
C LEU A 138 -12.31 5.57 -6.76
N ALA A 139 -11.24 5.61 -5.95
CA ALA A 139 -11.22 4.98 -4.64
C ALA A 139 -12.37 5.56 -3.79
N LYS A 140 -13.26 4.71 -3.28
CA LYS A 140 -14.43 5.11 -2.49
C LYS A 140 -14.15 5.01 -1.01
N ASN A 141 -13.72 3.83 -0.59
CA ASN A 141 -13.32 3.57 0.78
C ASN A 141 -12.28 2.45 0.85
N LYS A 142 -11.61 2.40 1.98
CA LYS A 142 -10.56 1.45 2.30
C LYS A 142 -10.79 0.93 3.70
N TYR A 143 -10.55 -0.36 3.87
CA TYR A 143 -10.52 -1.03 5.15
C TYR A 143 -9.14 -1.64 5.34
N THR A 144 -8.55 -1.47 6.51
CA THR A 144 -7.23 -2.03 6.83
C THR A 144 -7.35 -2.85 8.10
N PHE A 145 -6.72 -4.02 8.09
CA PHE A 145 -6.58 -4.88 9.26
C PHE A 145 -5.12 -5.28 9.41
N MET A 146 -4.57 -5.05 10.61
CA MET A 146 -3.20 -5.36 10.98
C MET A 146 -3.17 -6.67 11.78
N TYR A 147 -2.05 -7.39 11.73
CA TYR A 147 -1.86 -8.67 12.42
C TYR A 147 -2.04 -8.59 13.95
N ASP A 148 -1.79 -7.42 14.54
CA ASP A 148 -1.94 -7.14 15.97
C ASP A 148 -3.38 -6.79 16.36
N GLY A 149 -4.32 -6.80 15.40
CA GLY A 149 -5.74 -6.54 15.62
C GLY A 149 -6.17 -5.09 15.43
N GLU A 150 -5.24 -4.18 15.10
CA GLU A 150 -5.61 -2.82 14.69
C GLU A 150 -6.47 -2.85 13.43
N TYR A 151 -7.50 -2.02 13.42
CA TYR A 151 -8.44 -1.90 12.33
C TYR A 151 -8.64 -0.43 11.97
N SER A 152 -8.71 -0.12 10.69
CA SER A 152 -9.09 1.22 10.27
C SER A 152 -10.02 1.23 9.06
N GLU A 153 -10.78 2.30 8.97
CA GLU A 153 -11.65 2.64 7.86
C GLU A 153 -11.22 3.99 7.31
N THR A 154 -11.22 4.12 5.99
CA THR A 154 -10.91 5.38 5.31
C THR A 154 -11.95 5.62 4.24
N ASP A 155 -12.56 6.79 4.25
CA ASP A 155 -13.49 7.27 3.23
C ASP A 155 -12.81 8.36 2.38
N TYR A 156 -12.94 8.26 1.06
CA TYR A 156 -12.40 9.22 0.11
C TYR A 156 -13.56 10.03 -0.49
N ILE A 157 -13.49 11.36 -0.35
CA ILE A 157 -14.59 12.26 -0.68
C ILE A 157 -14.15 13.19 -1.82
N TYR A 158 -14.96 13.20 -2.87
CA TYR A 158 -14.66 13.91 -4.11
C TYR A 158 -15.65 15.04 -4.39
N SER A 159 -15.17 16.06 -5.09
CA SER A 159 -15.98 17.10 -5.73
C SER A 159 -15.50 17.30 -7.15
N ASN A 160 -16.38 17.17 -8.14
CA ASN A 160 -16.04 17.22 -9.57
C ASN A 160 -14.85 16.30 -9.91
N ASP A 161 -14.92 15.04 -9.47
CA ASP A 161 -13.89 14.00 -9.64
C ASP A 161 -12.50 14.32 -9.03
N LYS A 162 -12.38 15.40 -8.26
CA LYS A 162 -11.17 15.73 -7.49
C LYS A 162 -11.34 15.28 -6.05
N LEU A 163 -10.35 14.56 -5.53
CA LEU A 163 -10.29 14.19 -4.12
C LEU A 163 -10.07 15.47 -3.30
N ILE A 164 -11.03 15.79 -2.44
CA ILE A 164 -11.01 17.00 -1.60
C ILE A 164 -10.88 16.70 -0.12
N LYS A 165 -11.22 15.47 0.31
CA LYS A 165 -11.14 15.08 1.70
C LYS A 165 -10.91 13.58 1.85
N ILE A 166 -10.09 13.23 2.84
CA ILE A 166 -9.91 11.86 3.32
C ILE A 166 -10.31 11.83 4.80
N SER A 167 -11.21 10.94 5.18
CA SER A 167 -11.62 10.74 6.57
C SER A 167 -11.23 9.34 7.02
N GLN A 168 -10.44 9.25 8.10
CA GLN A 168 -9.94 7.99 8.64
C GLN A 168 -10.44 7.78 10.06
N ARG A 169 -10.92 6.57 10.36
CA ARG A 169 -11.30 6.11 11.69
C ARG A 169 -10.40 4.94 12.05
N VAL A 170 -9.75 4.98 13.21
CA VAL A 170 -8.77 3.96 13.62
C VAL A 170 -9.18 3.38 14.97
N TRP A 171 -9.26 2.05 15.04
CA TRP A 171 -9.46 1.26 16.23
C TRP A 171 -8.17 0.49 16.54
N SER A 172 -7.30 1.09 17.35
CA SER A 172 -6.08 0.49 17.90
C SER A 172 -6.25 0.34 19.43
N SER A 173 -5.20 0.57 20.22
CA SER A 173 -5.23 0.66 21.68
C SER A 173 -6.22 1.72 22.18
N PHE A 174 -6.45 2.76 21.38
CA PHE A 174 -7.51 3.74 21.55
C PHE A 174 -8.15 4.06 20.19
N TYR A 175 -9.36 4.60 20.25
CA TYR A 175 -10.06 5.11 19.07
C TYR A 175 -9.61 6.54 18.77
N PHE A 176 -9.34 6.83 17.49
CA PHE A 176 -9.14 8.19 17.03
C PHE A 176 -9.56 8.36 15.57
N GLU A 177 -9.76 9.62 15.18
CA GLU A 177 -10.12 10.00 13.82
C GLU A 177 -9.11 10.98 13.25
N ARG A 178 -8.85 10.90 11.95
CA ARG A 178 -8.04 11.88 11.21
C ARG A 178 -8.82 12.36 10.01
N ASN A 179 -8.81 13.67 9.79
CA ASN A 179 -9.50 14.29 8.67
C ASN A 179 -8.50 15.13 7.90
N TYR A 180 -8.34 14.82 6.62
CA TYR A 180 -7.40 15.52 5.74
C TYR A 180 -8.17 16.30 4.69
N ILE A 181 -7.82 17.57 4.54
CA ILE A 181 -8.32 18.47 3.51
C ILE A 181 -7.28 18.48 2.39
N ILE A 182 -7.72 18.16 1.18
CA ILE A 182 -6.87 17.99 0.00
C ILE A 182 -7.12 19.12 -0.99
N GLU A 183 -6.08 19.87 -1.30
CA GLU A 183 -6.05 20.81 -2.41
C GLU A 183 -5.21 20.21 -3.53
N SER A 184 -5.87 19.49 -4.44
CA SER A 184 -5.24 18.77 -5.56
C SER A 184 -4.73 19.70 -6.69
N ASN A 185 -4.32 20.93 -6.37
CA ASN A 185 -3.68 21.85 -7.31
C ASN A 185 -2.19 21.50 -7.47
N ASP A 186 -1.47 22.21 -8.35
CA ASP A 186 0.00 22.15 -8.38
C ASP A 186 0.56 23.41 -7.70
N PRO A 187 1.16 23.32 -6.51
CA PRO A 187 1.51 22.09 -5.79
C PRO A 187 0.32 21.48 -5.00
N LEU A 188 0.37 20.16 -4.80
CA LEU A 188 -0.54 19.44 -3.90
C LEU A 188 -0.34 19.96 -2.47
N ILE A 189 -1.43 20.34 -1.82
CA ILE A 189 -1.42 20.71 -0.41
C ILE A 189 -2.36 19.78 0.35
N ILE A 190 -1.87 19.25 1.48
CA ILE A 190 -2.66 18.45 2.40
C ILE A 190 -2.57 19.08 3.79
N ASN A 191 -3.74 19.38 4.36
CA ASN A 191 -3.85 19.82 5.74
C ASN A 191 -4.61 18.77 6.57
N GLU A 192 -4.17 18.50 7.78
CA GLU A 192 -4.92 17.71 8.76
C GLU A 192 -5.74 18.66 9.66
N SER A 193 -7.03 18.36 9.80
CA SER A 193 -7.92 19.09 10.71
C SER A 193 -7.76 18.57 12.13
N LEU A 194 -7.56 19.51 13.06
CA LEU A 194 -7.40 19.27 14.48
C LEU A 194 -8.75 19.35 15.19
N GLU A 195 -8.86 18.70 16.35
CA GLU A 195 -10.08 18.71 17.17
C GLU A 195 -10.51 20.11 17.63
N ASN A 196 -9.56 21.04 17.77
CA ASN A 196 -9.82 22.42 18.14
C ASN A 196 -10.33 23.31 16.99
N GLY A 197 -10.59 22.73 15.81
CA GLY A 197 -11.04 23.43 14.60
C GLY A 197 -9.91 24.10 13.81
N GLY A 198 -8.66 24.00 14.27
CA GLY A 198 -7.48 24.41 13.51
C GLY A 198 -7.12 23.39 12.42
N ASN A 199 -6.21 23.79 11.54
CA ASN A 199 -5.61 22.90 10.54
C ASN A 199 -4.09 23.00 10.62
N VAL A 200 -3.41 21.87 10.44
CA VAL A 200 -1.95 21.81 10.29
C VAL A 200 -1.61 21.32 8.89
N ARG A 201 -0.70 22.01 8.20
CA ARG A 201 -0.20 21.53 6.91
C ARG A 201 0.72 20.33 7.15
N ILE A 202 0.42 19.21 6.51
CA ILE A 202 1.24 17.99 6.59
C ILE A 202 1.97 17.69 5.27
N TYR A 203 1.57 18.33 4.17
CA TYR A 203 2.29 18.22 2.90
C TYR A 203 2.09 19.48 2.03
N PRO A 204 3.16 19.99 1.38
CA PRO A 204 4.56 19.63 1.63
C PRO A 204 4.96 20.01 3.08
N THR A 205 5.87 19.23 3.66
CA THR A 205 6.49 19.50 4.95
C THR A 205 7.56 20.59 4.86
#